data_AF-A0A1B7U2C1-F1
#
_entry.id   AF-A0A1B7U2C1-F1
#
_cell.length_a   1.000
_cell.length_b   1.000
_cell.length_c   1.000
_cell.angle_alpha   90.00
_cell.angle_beta   90.00
_cell.angle_gamma   90.00
#
_symmetry.space_group_name_H-M   'P 1'
#
loop_
_entity.id
_entity.type
_entity.pdbx_description
1 polymer ?
#
loop_
_entity_poly.entity_id
_entity_poly.type
_entity_poly.pdbx_seq_one_letter_code
_entity_poly.pdbx_strand_id
1 'polypeptide(L)'
;MAMAVDTDVKPISVPHRRRPLLLLAATVFLAVLTITAVSFEQAGHASGVNGDRNLSDGIRIHADIQKITPADDQLVVGLEFEPRGRFAQDGVFLAKNARVVAVGGAGLVDQSFTAGGLMTSQTLPVALASGDDVSQYPFDRYTALFSVRILAADGSPVPTVLIAGGSVHGYSISIGNPPRELNEGNDLSISVGRAPSTWIFAVFIVLLMWALTILSVLLTANQIRSDRPIDGTLISFLGVLLFSFSAVRNSMPNAPAVGALTDYLSFFWCELVLGLCLVAILVFRIRRN
;
A
#
# COMPACT_ATOMS: atom_id res chain seq x y z
N MET A 1 63.26 -37.06 -41.56
CA MET A 1 61.95 -36.60 -42.04
C MET A 1 60.98 -36.67 -40.88
N ALA A 2 60.97 -35.63 -40.04
CA ALA A 2 60.11 -35.53 -38.87
C ALA A 2 59.12 -34.38 -39.14
N MET A 3 57.84 -34.72 -39.19
CA MET A 3 56.74 -33.80 -39.48
C MET A 3 56.26 -33.22 -38.14
N ALA A 4 56.47 -31.93 -37.92
CA ALA A 4 55.95 -31.23 -36.75
C ALA A 4 54.44 -31.03 -36.93
N VAL A 5 53.65 -31.54 -35.99
CA VAL A 5 52.21 -31.31 -35.90
C VAL A 5 52.00 -29.97 -35.22
N ASP A 6 51.51 -29.00 -35.98
CA ASP A 6 51.12 -27.69 -35.47
C ASP A 6 49.77 -27.82 -34.72
N THR A 7 49.77 -27.53 -33.43
CA THR A 7 48.57 -27.55 -32.57
C THR A 7 48.21 -26.13 -32.18
N ASP A 8 47.75 -25.35 -33.16
CA ASP A 8 47.25 -24.01 -32.91
C ASP A 8 45.82 -24.07 -32.32
N VAL A 9 45.74 -24.29 -31.01
CA VAL A 9 44.50 -24.17 -30.25
C VAL A 9 44.31 -22.70 -29.88
N LYS A 10 43.51 -22.00 -30.69
CA LYS A 10 43.10 -20.62 -30.43
C LYS A 10 42.27 -20.56 -29.13
N PRO A 11 42.69 -19.83 -28.08
CA PRO A 11 41.92 -19.76 -26.85
C PRO A 11 40.61 -19.00 -27.10
N ILE A 12 39.49 -19.64 -26.78
CA ILE A 12 38.16 -19.02 -26.80
C ILE A 12 38.15 -17.92 -25.74
N SER A 13 38.10 -16.66 -26.18
CA SER A 13 37.95 -15.52 -25.29
C SER A 13 36.54 -15.51 -24.69
N VAL A 14 36.42 -15.92 -23.43
CA VAL A 14 35.18 -15.76 -22.66
C VAL A 14 35.04 -14.28 -22.29
N PRO A 15 33.97 -13.58 -22.70
CA PRO A 15 33.86 -12.14 -22.43
C PRO A 15 33.64 -11.90 -20.93
N HIS A 16 34.65 -11.32 -20.28
CA HIS A 16 34.69 -11.05 -18.83
C HIS A 16 33.77 -9.91 -18.35
N ARG A 17 32.88 -9.41 -19.21
CA ARG A 17 32.12 -8.16 -19.01
C ARG A 17 30.83 -8.32 -18.19
N ARG A 18 30.47 -9.53 -17.77
CA ARG A 18 29.22 -9.82 -17.01
C ARG A 18 29.35 -9.70 -15.49
N ARG A 19 30.57 -9.81 -14.95
CA ARG A 19 30.85 -9.68 -13.51
C ARG A 19 30.43 -8.34 -12.90
N PRO A 20 30.72 -7.16 -13.50
CA PRO A 20 30.28 -5.89 -12.91
C PRO A 20 28.76 -5.71 -12.95
N LEU A 21 28.09 -6.28 -13.96
CA LEU A 21 26.63 -6.19 -14.10
C LEU A 21 25.90 -7.07 -13.08
N LEU A 22 26.41 -8.27 -12.82
CA LEU A 22 25.90 -9.18 -11.79
C LEU A 22 26.11 -8.60 -10.38
N LEU A 23 27.26 -7.98 -10.13
CA LEU A 23 27.53 -7.31 -8.86
C LEU A 23 26.61 -6.11 -8.66
N LEU A 24 26.42 -5.27 -9.69
CA LEU A 24 25.48 -4.15 -9.63
C LEU A 24 24.05 -4.62 -9.35
N ALA A 25 23.58 -5.65 -10.05
CA ALA A 25 22.26 -6.23 -9.85
C ALA A 25 22.09 -6.78 -8.42
N ALA A 26 23.10 -7.49 -7.91
CA ALA A 26 23.09 -8.00 -6.53
C ALA A 26 23.06 -6.86 -5.50
N THR A 27 23.83 -5.80 -5.70
CA THR A 27 23.85 -4.63 -4.80
C THR A 27 22.51 -3.90 -4.81
N VAL A 28 21.92 -3.67 -5.99
CA VAL A 28 20.58 -3.06 -6.11
C VAL A 28 19.53 -3.93 -5.44
N PHE A 29 19.58 -5.24 -5.65
CA PHE A 29 18.66 -6.18 -5.00
C PHE A 29 18.77 -6.14 -3.47
N LEU A 30 19.99 -6.19 -2.93
CA LEU A 30 20.25 -6.06 -1.49
C LEU A 30 19.76 -4.72 -0.93
N ALA A 31 20.00 -3.60 -1.63
CA ALA A 31 19.53 -2.29 -1.22
C ALA A 31 17.99 -2.20 -1.21
N VAL A 32 17.33 -2.75 -2.23
CA VAL A 32 15.85 -2.81 -2.27
C VAL A 32 15.32 -3.66 -1.11
N LEU A 33 15.96 -4.80 -0.83
CA LEU A 33 15.56 -5.71 0.24
C LEU A 33 15.73 -5.06 1.63
N THR A 34 16.83 -4.36 1.87
CA THR A 34 17.05 -3.63 3.13
C THR A 34 16.08 -2.47 3.30
N ILE A 35 15.86 -1.66 2.25
CA ILE A 35 14.87 -0.58 2.28
C ILE A 35 13.48 -1.14 2.60
N THR A 36 13.10 -2.27 1.99
CA THR A 36 11.81 -2.92 2.22
C THR A 36 11.68 -3.40 3.67
N ALA A 37 12.71 -4.04 4.21
CA ALA A 37 12.73 -4.54 5.59
C ALA A 37 12.64 -3.39 6.62
N VAL A 38 13.46 -2.35 6.46
CA VAL A 38 13.45 -1.17 7.33
C VAL A 38 12.11 -0.44 7.24
N SER A 39 11.56 -0.30 6.04
CA SER A 39 10.27 0.35 5.83
C SER A 39 9.11 -0.44 6.43
N PHE A 40 9.19 -1.76 6.42
CA PHE A 40 8.22 -2.62 7.09
C PHE A 40 8.22 -2.42 8.60
N GLU A 41 9.40 -2.28 9.21
CA GLU A 41 9.55 -2.02 10.64
C GLU A 41 9.06 -0.61 11.03
N GLN A 42 9.37 0.41 10.20
CA GLN A 42 9.00 1.81 10.46
C GLN A 42 7.54 2.14 10.17
N ALA A 43 6.92 1.49 9.18
CA ALA A 43 5.50 1.67 8.87
C ALA A 43 4.57 1.20 10.00
N GLY A 44 5.11 0.48 11.00
CA GLY A 44 4.32 -0.23 12.01
C GLY A 44 3.71 0.61 13.13
N HIS A 45 4.11 1.88 13.35
CA HIS A 45 3.73 2.58 14.59
C HIS A 45 3.53 4.10 14.39
N ALA A 46 2.44 4.49 13.73
CA ALA A 46 2.01 5.88 13.81
C ALA A 46 1.41 6.13 15.20
N SER A 47 1.82 7.22 15.86
CA SER A 47 1.19 7.69 17.09
C SER A 47 1.14 9.20 17.12
N GLY A 48 0.05 9.75 17.66
CA GLY A 48 -0.16 11.17 17.86
C GLY A 48 -0.95 11.38 19.14
N VAL A 49 -0.72 12.51 19.80
CA VAL A 49 -1.50 12.87 20.99
C VAL A 49 -1.92 14.32 20.91
N ASN A 50 -3.19 14.57 21.22
CA ASN A 50 -3.76 15.90 21.41
C ASN A 50 -4.31 16.01 22.84
N GLY A 51 -3.89 17.04 23.58
CA GLY A 51 -4.15 17.20 25.01
C GLY A 51 -3.03 16.70 25.93
N ASP A 52 -3.29 16.67 27.24
CA ASP A 52 -2.31 16.26 28.25
C ASP A 52 -2.20 14.73 28.38
N ARG A 53 -1.05 14.17 27.98
CA ARG A 53 -0.74 12.73 28.11
C ARG A 53 -0.88 12.20 29.54
N ASN A 54 -0.67 13.05 30.54
CA ASN A 54 -0.71 12.68 31.94
C ASN A 54 -2.06 12.94 32.61
N LEU A 55 -3.13 13.14 31.81
CA LEU A 55 -4.48 13.37 32.31
C LEU A 55 -4.84 12.39 33.43
N SER A 56 -5.04 12.93 34.63
CA SER A 56 -5.31 12.20 35.86
C SER A 56 -6.79 12.25 36.28
N ASP A 57 -7.53 13.27 35.83
CA ASP A 57 -8.95 13.46 36.09
C ASP A 57 -9.67 13.88 34.80
N GLY A 58 -10.45 12.96 34.22
CA GLY A 58 -11.07 13.13 32.90
C GLY A 58 -11.30 11.80 32.19
N ILE A 59 -11.40 11.82 30.86
CA ILE A 59 -11.56 10.60 30.05
C ILE A 59 -10.45 10.57 28.98
N ARG A 60 -9.65 9.50 28.98
CA ARG A 60 -8.69 9.27 27.89
C ARG A 60 -9.40 8.58 26.73
N ILE A 61 -9.10 9.03 25.52
CA ILE A 61 -9.67 8.50 24.29
C ILE A 61 -8.53 7.85 23.53
N HIS A 62 -8.61 6.55 23.31
CA HIS A 62 -7.69 5.82 22.44
C HIS A 62 -8.35 5.69 21.07
N ALA A 63 -7.73 6.27 20.05
CA ALA A 63 -8.19 6.24 18.68
C ALA A 63 -7.27 5.35 17.85
N ASP A 64 -7.74 4.19 17.42
CA ASP A 64 -6.96 3.27 16.60
C ASP A 64 -7.43 3.30 15.14
N ILE A 65 -6.51 3.52 14.20
CA ILE A 65 -6.81 3.46 12.78
C ILE A 65 -6.83 1.99 12.35
N GLN A 66 -8.04 1.47 12.16
CA GLN A 66 -8.27 0.04 11.92
C GLN A 66 -8.21 -0.33 10.43
N LYS A 67 -8.74 0.55 9.57
CA LYS A 67 -8.87 0.28 8.14
C LYS A 67 -8.75 1.56 7.33
N ILE A 68 -8.13 1.46 6.16
CA ILE A 68 -8.05 2.54 5.17
C ILE A 68 -8.58 1.97 3.86
N THR A 69 -9.56 2.64 3.25
CA THR A 69 -10.18 2.22 2.00
C THR A 69 -10.28 3.40 1.05
N PRO A 70 -9.21 3.69 0.28
CA PRO A 70 -9.21 4.83 -0.64
C PRO A 70 -10.23 4.74 -1.77
N ALA A 71 -10.69 3.54 -2.12
CA ALA A 71 -11.75 3.37 -3.12
C ALA A 71 -13.12 3.91 -2.64
N ASP A 72 -13.32 3.98 -1.31
CA ASP A 72 -14.54 4.51 -0.68
C ASP A 72 -14.31 5.92 -0.11
N ASP A 73 -13.14 6.53 -0.37
CA ASP A 73 -12.69 7.80 0.22
C ASP A 73 -12.78 7.85 1.75
N GLN A 74 -12.53 6.73 2.42
CA GLN A 74 -12.73 6.60 3.87
C GLN A 74 -11.63 5.83 4.58
N LEU A 75 -11.41 6.20 5.85
CA LEU A 75 -10.73 5.38 6.84
C LEU A 75 -11.66 5.14 8.04
N VAL A 76 -11.38 4.10 8.81
CA VAL A 76 -12.16 3.69 9.97
C VAL A 76 -11.30 3.83 11.22
N VAL A 77 -11.80 4.62 12.18
CA VAL A 77 -11.16 4.80 13.50
C VAL A 77 -12.01 4.09 14.56
N GLY A 78 -11.37 3.21 15.33
CA GLY A 78 -11.93 2.68 16.57
C GLY A 78 -11.67 3.63 17.72
N LEU A 79 -12.70 4.00 18.47
CA LEU A 79 -12.62 4.87 19.63
C LEU A 79 -12.89 4.05 20.89
N GLU A 80 -11.91 4.00 21.78
CA GLU A 80 -12.03 3.41 23.12
C GLU A 80 -11.89 4.49 24.17
N PHE A 81 -12.59 4.31 25.30
CA PHE A 81 -12.69 5.33 26.33
C PHE A 81 -12.25 4.75 27.66
N GLU A 82 -11.38 5.49 28.33
CA GLU A 82 -10.82 5.11 29.61
C GLU A 82 -11.07 6.25 30.61
N PRO A 83 -12.12 6.15 31.45
CA PRO A 83 -12.37 7.12 32.51
C PRO A 83 -11.24 7.12 33.54
N ARG A 84 -10.91 8.31 34.06
CA ARG A 84 -9.85 8.53 35.07
C ARG A 84 -10.33 9.49 36.17
N GLY A 85 -9.75 9.35 37.35
CA GLY A 85 -10.05 10.22 38.50
C GLY A 85 -11.52 10.16 38.89
N ARG A 86 -12.17 11.32 38.99
CA ARG A 86 -13.58 11.47 39.41
C ARG A 86 -14.59 11.00 38.36
N PHE A 87 -14.13 10.65 37.16
CA PHE A 87 -14.95 10.05 36.11
C PHE A 87 -14.88 8.51 36.11
N ALA A 88 -14.01 7.91 36.92
CA ALA A 88 -13.89 6.46 37.05
C ALA A 88 -14.53 5.95 38.35
N GLN A 89 -15.27 4.87 38.25
CA GLN A 89 -15.79 4.07 39.35
C GLN A 89 -15.18 2.67 39.25
N ASP A 90 -14.58 2.19 40.35
CA ASP A 90 -13.88 0.90 40.43
C ASP A 90 -12.81 0.69 39.34
N GLY A 91 -12.27 1.79 38.80
CA GLY A 91 -11.21 1.81 37.79
C GLY A 91 -11.64 1.49 36.35
N VAL A 92 -12.90 1.13 36.11
CA VAL A 92 -13.38 0.68 34.78
C VAL A 92 -14.73 1.31 34.40
N PHE A 93 -15.64 1.44 35.36
CA PHE A 93 -16.98 1.98 35.11
C PHE A 93 -16.95 3.51 35.07
N LEU A 94 -17.89 4.08 34.34
CA LEU A 94 -18.06 5.52 34.26
C LEU A 94 -18.79 6.02 35.52
N ALA A 95 -18.19 6.96 36.26
CA ALA A 95 -18.78 7.50 37.50
C ALA A 95 -19.87 8.56 37.27
N LYS A 96 -19.92 9.18 36.08
CA LYS A 96 -20.83 10.28 35.74
C LYS A 96 -21.36 10.14 34.32
N ASN A 97 -22.61 10.50 34.08
CA ASN A 97 -23.16 10.51 32.73
C ASN A 97 -22.29 11.34 31.77
N ALA A 98 -22.00 10.79 30.60
CA ALA A 98 -21.19 11.44 29.58
C ALA A 98 -21.76 11.16 28.19
N ARG A 99 -21.64 12.13 27.29
CA ARG A 99 -22.03 12.02 25.88
C ARG A 99 -20.79 12.19 25.01
N VAL A 100 -20.51 11.19 24.18
CA VAL A 100 -19.43 11.21 23.20
C VAL A 100 -19.99 11.70 21.88
N VAL A 101 -19.39 12.76 21.33
CA VAL A 101 -19.68 13.29 20.01
C VAL A 101 -18.40 13.27 19.20
N ALA A 102 -18.34 12.42 18.16
CA ALA A 102 -17.19 12.32 17.27
C ALA A 102 -17.60 12.53 15.82
N VAL A 103 -16.89 13.40 15.12
CA VAL A 103 -17.19 13.81 13.74
C VAL A 103 -15.99 13.49 12.85
N GLY A 104 -16.22 12.65 11.84
CA GLY A 104 -15.18 12.24 10.89
C GLY A 104 -15.40 12.75 9.47
N GLY A 105 -16.45 13.52 9.20
CA GLY A 105 -16.81 13.97 7.85
C GLY A 105 -17.52 12.92 6.99
N ALA A 106 -17.13 11.64 7.10
CA ALA A 106 -17.86 10.51 6.50
C ALA A 106 -18.92 9.91 7.44
N GLY A 107 -18.83 10.20 8.73
CA GLY A 107 -19.75 9.69 9.73
C GLY A 107 -19.75 10.51 11.03
N LEU A 108 -20.67 10.15 11.91
CA LEU A 108 -20.90 10.76 13.22
C LEU A 108 -21.07 9.63 14.25
N VAL A 109 -20.43 9.78 15.39
CA VAL A 109 -20.77 9.05 16.63
C VAL A 109 -21.41 10.05 17.58
N ASP A 110 -22.59 9.72 18.07
CA ASP A 110 -23.31 10.51 19.06
C ASP A 110 -23.94 9.56 20.09
N GLN A 111 -23.16 9.19 21.10
CA GLN A 111 -23.51 8.14 22.04
C GLN A 111 -23.47 8.65 23.48
N SER A 112 -24.56 8.40 24.22
CA SER A 112 -24.64 8.71 25.65
C SER A 112 -24.37 7.47 26.49
N PHE A 113 -23.60 7.65 27.57
CA PHE A 113 -23.25 6.65 28.56
C PHE A 113 -23.75 7.10 29.94
N THR A 114 -24.33 6.17 30.69
CA THR A 114 -24.84 6.43 32.04
C THR A 114 -23.79 6.10 33.09
N ALA A 115 -23.86 6.79 34.23
CA ALA A 115 -23.07 6.45 35.41
C ALA A 115 -23.31 4.99 35.85
N GLY A 116 -22.26 4.33 36.34
CA GLY A 116 -22.22 2.90 36.63
C GLY A 116 -22.10 2.00 35.38
N GLY A 117 -22.19 2.56 34.17
CA GLY A 117 -22.06 1.82 32.92
C GLY A 117 -20.62 1.72 32.41
N LEU A 118 -20.39 0.78 31.49
CA LEU A 118 -19.14 0.71 30.72
C LEU A 118 -19.25 1.59 29.47
N MET A 119 -18.15 2.26 29.13
CA MET A 119 -18.05 2.96 27.86
C MET A 119 -17.65 1.97 26.76
N THR A 120 -18.63 1.52 25.97
CA THR A 120 -18.39 0.59 24.86
C THR A 120 -17.68 1.29 23.70
N SER A 121 -16.73 0.60 23.08
CA SER A 121 -15.99 1.12 21.92
C SER A 121 -16.92 1.54 20.80
N GLN A 122 -16.56 2.61 20.09
CA GLN A 122 -17.31 3.16 18.97
C GLN A 122 -16.48 3.12 17.70
N THR A 123 -17.13 3.01 16.56
CA THR A 123 -16.46 3.05 15.25
C THR A 123 -16.85 4.33 14.54
N LEU A 124 -15.86 5.14 14.18
CA LEU A 124 -16.04 6.40 13.46
C LEU A 124 -15.52 6.24 12.02
N PRO A 125 -16.41 6.32 11.01
CA PRO A 125 -15.99 6.54 9.63
C PRO A 125 -15.44 7.96 9.48
N VAL A 126 -14.22 8.07 8.95
CA VAL A 126 -13.53 9.34 8.70
C VAL A 126 -13.28 9.50 7.21
N ALA A 127 -13.65 10.65 6.65
CA ALA A 127 -13.44 10.97 5.25
C ALA A 127 -11.95 11.23 4.96
N LEU A 128 -11.48 10.70 3.85
CA LEU A 128 -10.22 11.09 3.23
C LEU A 128 -10.48 12.40 2.47
N ALA A 129 -10.42 13.52 3.18
CA ALA A 129 -10.97 14.81 2.74
C ALA A 129 -10.14 15.53 1.67
N SER A 130 -8.82 15.32 1.63
CA SER A 130 -7.95 15.92 0.61
C SER A 130 -6.80 14.99 0.26
N GLY A 131 -6.52 14.83 -1.03
CA GLY A 131 -5.51 13.89 -1.49
C GLY A 131 -5.47 13.74 -3.00
N ASP A 132 -4.57 12.88 -3.44
CA ASP A 132 -4.52 12.36 -4.80
C ASP A 132 -5.68 11.38 -5.01
N ASP A 133 -6.09 11.21 -6.27
CA ASP A 133 -7.06 10.18 -6.64
C ASP A 133 -6.46 8.77 -6.47
N VAL A 134 -7.27 7.77 -6.09
CA VAL A 134 -6.81 6.37 -5.96
C VAL A 134 -6.22 5.81 -7.25
N SER A 135 -6.57 6.37 -8.41
CA SER A 135 -5.93 6.07 -9.70
C SER A 135 -4.43 6.43 -9.73
N GLN A 136 -3.91 7.27 -8.84
CA GLN A 136 -2.48 7.58 -8.74
C GLN A 136 -1.66 6.48 -8.05
N TYR A 137 -2.28 5.35 -7.69
CA TYR A 137 -1.59 4.19 -7.13
C TYR A 137 -0.32 3.81 -7.93
N PRO A 138 0.83 3.58 -7.27
CA PRO A 138 1.02 3.42 -5.82
C PRO A 138 1.55 4.69 -5.12
N PHE A 139 1.44 5.86 -5.74
CA PHE A 139 2.03 7.11 -5.23
C PHE A 139 0.99 8.04 -4.58
N ASP A 140 -0.24 7.57 -4.49
CA ASP A 140 -1.39 8.23 -3.90
C ASP A 140 -1.16 8.60 -2.42
N ARG A 141 -1.64 9.81 -2.05
CA ARG A 141 -1.57 10.37 -0.70
C ARG A 141 -2.90 10.99 -0.30
N TYR A 142 -3.24 10.87 0.97
CA TYR A 142 -4.49 11.35 1.53
C TYR A 142 -4.25 12.05 2.86
N THR A 143 -5.16 12.93 3.22
CA THR A 143 -5.31 13.45 4.56
C THR A 143 -6.74 13.29 5.04
N ALA A 144 -6.88 13.09 6.34
CA ALA A 144 -8.14 12.92 7.03
C ALA A 144 -8.14 13.79 8.29
N LEU A 145 -9.31 14.27 8.66
CA LEU A 145 -9.52 15.08 9.87
C LEU A 145 -10.71 14.50 10.63
N PHE A 146 -10.54 14.31 11.94
CA PHE A 146 -11.64 13.99 12.81
C PHE A 146 -11.52 14.72 14.14
N SER A 147 -12.66 14.89 14.81
CA SER A 147 -12.80 15.57 16.08
C SER A 147 -13.55 14.67 17.05
N VAL A 148 -13.08 14.58 18.30
CA VAL A 148 -13.80 13.86 19.37
C VAL A 148 -14.00 14.80 20.55
N ARG A 149 -15.24 14.92 21.01
CA ARG A 149 -15.63 15.71 22.19
C ARG A 149 -16.41 14.83 23.14
N ILE A 150 -16.17 15.01 24.44
CA ILE A 150 -16.95 14.37 25.49
C ILE A 150 -17.58 15.47 26.33
N LEU A 151 -18.90 15.39 26.48
CA LEU A 151 -19.72 16.35 27.20
C LEU A 151 -20.31 15.67 28.44
N ALA A 152 -20.38 16.40 29.54
CA ALA A 152 -21.12 15.98 30.72
C ALA A 152 -22.65 16.13 30.49
N ALA A 153 -23.46 15.65 31.43
CA ALA A 153 -24.92 15.71 31.33
C ALA A 153 -25.48 17.15 31.21
N ASP A 154 -24.77 18.14 31.74
CA ASP A 154 -25.13 19.56 31.65
C ASP A 154 -24.62 20.23 30.35
N GLY A 155 -23.97 19.48 29.46
CA GLY A 155 -23.37 19.96 28.22
C GLY A 155 -21.99 20.59 28.38
N SER A 156 -21.43 20.65 29.59
CA SER A 156 -20.07 21.15 29.81
C SER A 156 -19.00 20.19 29.26
N PRO A 157 -17.87 20.70 28.74
CA PRO A 157 -16.81 19.84 28.22
C PRO A 157 -16.12 19.07 29.35
N VAL A 158 -15.92 17.77 29.15
CA VAL A 158 -15.11 16.92 30.03
C VAL A 158 -13.64 17.02 29.64
N PRO A 159 -12.70 17.19 30.59
CA PRO A 159 -11.27 17.11 30.31
C PRO A 159 -10.93 15.78 29.63
N THR A 160 -10.28 15.85 28.48
CA THR A 160 -9.96 14.68 27.66
C THR A 160 -8.55 14.77 27.09
N VAL A 161 -7.99 13.60 26.78
CA VAL A 161 -6.77 13.47 25.98
C VAL A 161 -7.06 12.47 24.88
N LEU A 162 -6.72 12.81 23.64
CA LEU A 162 -6.89 11.95 22.49
C LEU A 162 -5.53 11.38 22.10
N ILE A 163 -5.38 10.07 22.31
CA ILE A 163 -4.20 9.29 21.96
C ILE A 163 -4.56 8.49 20.73
N ALA A 164 -4.04 8.91 19.58
CA ALA A 164 -4.28 8.20 18.34
C ALA A 164 -3.07 7.34 17.97
N GLY A 165 -3.34 6.15 17.47
CA GLY A 165 -2.36 5.24 16.93
C GLY A 165 -2.93 4.48 15.75
N GLY A 166 -2.07 3.75 15.07
CA GLY A 166 -2.55 2.83 14.05
C GLY A 166 -1.43 2.26 13.21
N SER A 167 -1.69 1.06 12.72
CA SER A 167 -0.81 0.30 11.85
C SER A 167 -1.66 -0.42 10.83
N VAL A 168 -1.70 0.10 9.61
CA VAL A 168 -2.47 -0.51 8.52
C VAL A 168 -1.49 -1.01 7.48
N HIS A 169 -1.56 -2.32 7.19
CA HIS A 169 -0.62 -2.97 6.29
C HIS A 169 -0.59 -2.29 4.92
N GLY A 170 0.61 -1.97 4.44
CA GLY A 170 0.83 -1.33 3.14
C GLY A 170 0.63 0.19 3.12
N TYR A 171 0.37 0.81 4.27
CA TYR A 171 0.29 2.26 4.42
C TYR A 171 1.35 2.79 5.38
N SER A 172 1.81 4.01 5.09
CA SER A 172 2.55 4.84 6.02
C SER A 172 1.59 5.91 6.53
N ILE A 173 1.48 6.00 7.86
CA ILE A 173 0.55 6.88 8.55
C ILE A 173 1.36 7.87 9.37
N SER A 174 0.96 9.14 9.35
CA SER A 174 1.48 10.19 10.21
C SER A 174 0.31 10.90 10.88
N ILE A 175 0.38 11.07 12.20
CA ILE A 175 -0.68 11.68 12.99
C ILE A 175 -0.12 12.94 13.62
N GLY A 176 -0.83 14.05 13.45
CA GLY A 176 -0.43 15.35 13.98
C GLY A 176 -1.61 16.26 14.30
N ASN A 177 -1.31 17.43 14.84
CA ASN A 177 -2.32 18.46 15.09
C ASN A 177 -2.67 19.17 13.77
N PRO A 178 -3.94 19.56 13.56
CA PRO A 178 -4.34 20.26 12.34
C PRO A 178 -3.65 21.63 12.21
N PRO A 179 -3.37 22.12 10.98
CA PRO A 179 -2.71 23.42 10.74
C PRO A 179 -3.48 24.65 11.24
N ARG A 180 -4.79 24.51 11.53
CA ARG A 180 -5.64 25.53 12.15
C ARG A 180 -6.34 24.91 13.35
N GLU A 181 -6.28 25.58 14.49
CA GLU A 181 -7.05 25.17 15.68
C GLU A 181 -8.54 25.37 15.42
N LEU A 182 -9.20 24.30 14.96
CA LEU A 182 -10.63 24.27 14.68
C LEU A 182 -11.39 24.01 15.99
N ASN A 183 -11.62 25.08 16.75
CA ASN A 183 -12.40 25.08 17.99
C ASN A 183 -11.75 24.28 19.13
N GLU A 184 -12.23 24.52 20.35
CA GLU A 184 -11.80 23.90 21.62
C GLU A 184 -12.11 22.38 21.71
N GLY A 185 -11.79 21.61 20.67
CA GLY A 185 -11.98 20.16 20.59
C GLY A 185 -10.67 19.40 20.39
N ASN A 186 -10.67 18.09 20.68
CA ASN A 186 -9.54 17.22 20.36
C ASN A 186 -9.59 16.86 18.88
N ASP A 187 -8.99 17.70 18.07
CA ASP A 187 -8.92 17.52 16.62
C ASP A 187 -7.57 16.91 16.24
N LEU A 188 -7.60 15.89 15.38
CA LEU A 188 -6.40 15.25 14.85
C LEU A 188 -6.43 15.16 13.33
N SER A 189 -5.31 15.54 12.72
CA SER A 189 -5.05 15.36 11.31
C SER A 189 -4.25 14.08 11.11
N ILE A 190 -4.72 13.22 10.21
CA ILE A 190 -4.04 12.00 9.79
C ILE A 190 -3.58 12.21 8.35
N SER A 191 -2.30 11.99 8.08
CA SER A 191 -1.74 11.91 6.73
C SER A 191 -1.44 10.45 6.41
N VAL A 192 -1.91 9.99 5.27
CA VAL A 192 -1.82 8.59 4.83
C VAL A 192 -1.17 8.56 3.45
N GLY A 193 -0.22 7.66 3.25
CA GLY A 193 0.32 7.33 1.93
C GLY A 193 0.67 5.85 1.85
N ARG A 194 1.05 5.36 0.66
CA ARG A 194 1.53 3.97 0.53
C ARG A 194 2.86 3.78 1.24
N ALA A 195 3.01 2.67 1.95
CA ALA A 195 4.27 2.31 2.57
C ALA A 195 5.36 2.14 1.50
N PRO A 196 6.64 2.39 1.81
CA PRO A 196 7.71 2.20 0.83
C PRO A 196 7.78 0.78 0.27
N SER A 197 7.54 -0.21 1.11
CA SER A 197 7.43 -1.61 0.70
C SER A 197 6.36 -1.83 -0.37
N THR A 198 5.21 -1.14 -0.27
CA THR A 198 4.10 -1.24 -1.23
C THR A 198 4.44 -0.66 -2.58
N TRP A 199 4.90 0.60 -2.65
CA TRP A 199 5.18 1.22 -3.94
C TRP A 199 6.41 0.61 -4.62
N ILE A 200 7.43 0.20 -3.85
CA ILE A 200 8.59 -0.51 -4.41
C ILE A 200 8.17 -1.83 -5.04
N PHE A 201 7.32 -2.61 -4.36
CA PHE A 201 6.83 -3.87 -4.89
C PHE A 201 5.96 -3.67 -6.14
N ALA A 202 5.07 -2.67 -6.13
CA ALA A 202 4.26 -2.33 -7.30
C ALA A 202 5.13 -1.93 -8.51
N VAL A 203 6.16 -1.11 -8.31
CA VAL A 203 7.13 -0.75 -9.37
C VAL A 203 7.89 -1.97 -9.86
N PHE A 204 8.32 -2.87 -8.97
CA PHE A 204 8.96 -4.12 -9.35
C PHE A 204 8.07 -4.95 -10.28
N ILE A 205 6.78 -5.10 -9.95
CA ILE A 205 5.83 -5.84 -10.80
C ILE A 205 5.67 -5.18 -12.18
N VAL A 206 5.54 -3.84 -12.24
CA VAL A 206 5.50 -3.10 -13.50
C VAL A 206 6.74 -3.37 -14.36
N LEU A 207 7.93 -3.33 -13.77
CA LEU A 207 9.19 -3.61 -14.48
C LEU A 207 9.28 -5.07 -14.94
N LEU A 208 8.83 -6.01 -14.11
CA LEU A 208 8.81 -7.44 -14.43
C LEU A 208 7.91 -7.72 -15.64
N MET A 209 6.70 -7.15 -15.65
CA MET A 209 5.76 -7.30 -16.76
C MET A 209 6.34 -6.76 -18.08
N TRP A 210 6.97 -5.58 -18.04
CA TRP A 210 7.67 -5.02 -19.20
C TRP A 210 8.84 -5.90 -19.65
N ALA A 211 9.66 -6.40 -18.73
CA ALA A 211 10.79 -7.27 -19.06
C ALA A 211 10.33 -8.57 -19.74
N LEU A 212 9.30 -9.23 -19.21
CA LEU A 212 8.72 -10.43 -19.80
C LEU A 212 8.07 -10.15 -21.17
N THR A 213 7.41 -9.00 -21.32
CA THR A 213 6.82 -8.57 -22.60
C THR A 213 7.90 -8.35 -23.65
N ILE A 214 8.96 -7.60 -23.32
CA ILE A 214 10.07 -7.33 -24.24
C ILE A 214 10.75 -8.64 -24.63
N LEU A 215 11.01 -9.54 -23.67
CA LEU A 215 11.58 -10.85 -23.97
C LEU A 215 10.68 -11.67 -24.90
N SER A 216 9.36 -11.62 -24.68
CA SER A 216 8.37 -12.28 -25.52
C SER A 216 8.36 -11.74 -26.95
N VAL A 217 8.48 -10.42 -27.13
CA VAL A 217 8.65 -9.79 -28.45
C VAL A 217 9.93 -10.27 -29.12
N LEU A 218 11.05 -10.31 -28.40
CA LEU A 218 12.34 -10.77 -28.94
C LEU A 218 12.29 -12.24 -29.35
N LEU A 219 11.71 -13.11 -28.52
CA LEU A 219 11.51 -14.54 -28.82
C LEU A 219 10.62 -14.71 -30.05
N THR A 220 9.51 -14.00 -30.12
CA THR A 220 8.59 -14.02 -31.26
C THR A 220 9.28 -13.55 -32.54
N ALA A 221 10.00 -12.43 -32.48
CA ALA A 221 10.70 -11.88 -33.63
C ALA A 221 11.84 -12.79 -34.10
N ASN A 222 12.57 -13.43 -33.18
CA ASN A 222 13.58 -14.41 -33.52
C ASN A 222 12.97 -15.66 -34.18
N GLN A 223 11.83 -16.13 -33.68
CA GLN A 223 11.15 -17.29 -34.25
C GLN A 223 10.62 -17.01 -35.66
N ILE A 224 10.03 -15.83 -35.90
CA ILE A 224 9.52 -15.43 -37.22
C ILE A 224 10.66 -15.27 -38.23
N ARG A 225 11.80 -14.71 -37.82
CA ARG A 225 12.98 -14.57 -38.69
C ARG A 225 13.73 -15.89 -38.90
N SER A 226 13.48 -16.90 -38.08
CA SER A 226 14.13 -18.20 -38.21
C SER A 226 13.46 -19.03 -39.31
N ASP A 227 14.24 -19.83 -40.03
CA ASP A 227 13.72 -20.85 -40.94
C ASP A 227 13.25 -22.13 -40.23
N ARG A 228 13.29 -22.12 -38.89
CA ARG A 228 12.83 -23.24 -38.07
C ARG A 228 11.30 -23.33 -38.03
N PRO A 229 10.75 -24.56 -37.88
CA PRO A 229 9.34 -24.72 -37.58
C PRO A 229 8.99 -23.99 -36.28
N ILE A 230 7.78 -23.44 -36.22
CA ILE A 230 7.31 -22.67 -35.07
C ILE A 230 7.12 -23.61 -33.89
N ASP A 231 7.82 -23.30 -32.80
CA ASP A 231 7.70 -24.03 -31.54
C ASP A 231 6.32 -23.82 -30.91
N GLY A 232 5.55 -24.89 -30.76
CA GLY A 232 4.26 -24.86 -30.06
C GLY A 232 4.39 -24.39 -28.61
N THR A 233 5.55 -24.63 -27.98
CA THR A 233 5.85 -24.20 -26.62
C THR A 233 5.81 -22.69 -26.49
N LEU A 234 6.30 -21.95 -27.49
CA LEU A 234 6.28 -20.49 -27.50
C LEU A 234 4.85 -19.94 -27.56
N ILE A 235 3.97 -20.59 -28.34
CA ILE A 235 2.54 -20.23 -28.42
C ILE A 235 1.89 -20.43 -27.05
N SER A 236 2.12 -21.58 -26.42
CA SER A 236 1.60 -21.87 -25.07
C SER A 236 2.14 -20.88 -24.04
N PHE A 237 3.42 -20.54 -24.09
CA PHE A 237 4.05 -19.55 -23.20
C PHE A 237 3.40 -18.16 -23.33
N LEU A 238 3.23 -17.66 -24.55
CA LEU A 238 2.57 -16.37 -24.81
C LEU A 238 1.11 -16.38 -24.32
N GLY A 239 0.38 -17.47 -24.56
CA GLY A 239 -0.98 -17.64 -24.07
C GLY A 239 -1.06 -17.64 -22.54
N VAL A 240 -0.14 -18.35 -21.86
CA VAL A 240 -0.07 -18.35 -20.40
C VAL A 240 0.22 -16.95 -19.86
N LEU A 241 1.13 -16.20 -20.47
CA LEU A 241 1.47 -14.85 -20.01
C LEU A 241 0.27 -13.89 -20.08
N LEU A 242 -0.52 -13.95 -21.15
CA LEU A 242 -1.72 -13.11 -21.31
C LEU A 242 -2.66 -13.22 -20.11
N PHE A 243 -2.96 -14.45 -19.69
CA PHE A 243 -3.83 -14.66 -18.53
C PHE A 243 -3.12 -14.44 -17.19
N SER A 244 -1.81 -14.72 -17.13
CA SER A 244 -1.03 -14.60 -15.89
C SER A 244 -0.79 -13.15 -15.48
N PHE A 245 -0.73 -12.21 -16.42
CA PHE A 245 -0.46 -10.80 -16.12
C PHE A 245 -1.55 -10.16 -15.26
N SER A 246 -2.80 -10.61 -15.38
CA SER A 246 -3.88 -10.21 -14.47
C SER A 246 -3.61 -10.61 -13.02
N ALA A 247 -3.15 -11.85 -12.78
CA ALA A 247 -2.80 -12.35 -11.45
C ALA A 247 -1.56 -11.65 -10.89
N VAL A 248 -0.55 -11.43 -11.73
CA VAL A 248 0.67 -10.69 -11.36
C VAL A 248 0.33 -9.25 -10.97
N ARG A 249 -0.52 -8.55 -11.73
CA ARG A 249 -1.01 -7.21 -11.41
C ARG A 249 -1.77 -7.19 -10.08
N ASN A 250 -2.67 -8.15 -9.87
CA ASN A 250 -3.48 -8.24 -8.65
C ASN A 250 -2.68 -8.68 -7.41
N SER A 251 -1.43 -9.14 -7.58
CA SER A 251 -0.54 -9.43 -6.45
C SER A 251 0.05 -8.18 -5.79
N MET A 252 -0.08 -7.00 -6.43
CA MET A 252 0.36 -5.73 -5.86
C MET A 252 -0.43 -5.41 -4.57
N PRO A 253 0.24 -5.04 -3.46
CA PRO A 253 -0.42 -4.84 -2.17
C PRO A 253 -1.46 -3.72 -2.23
N ASN A 254 -2.69 -4.04 -1.79
CA ASN A 254 -3.82 -3.11 -1.76
C ASN A 254 -4.05 -2.40 -3.11
N ALA A 255 -3.81 -3.10 -4.23
CA ALA A 255 -4.07 -2.57 -5.56
C ALA A 255 -5.57 -2.27 -5.73
N PRO A 256 -5.93 -1.10 -6.26
CA PRO A 256 -7.31 -0.75 -6.51
C PRO A 256 -7.90 -1.56 -7.68
N ALA A 257 -9.17 -1.32 -7.99
CA ALA A 257 -9.78 -1.81 -9.21
C ALA A 257 -8.95 -1.41 -10.45
N VAL A 258 -9.13 -2.12 -11.56
CA VAL A 258 -8.43 -1.82 -12.82
C VAL A 258 -8.71 -0.39 -13.25
N GLY A 259 -7.66 0.35 -13.61
CA GLY A 259 -7.73 1.78 -13.93
C GLY A 259 -6.73 2.64 -13.15
N ALA A 260 -5.77 2.04 -12.45
CA ALA A 260 -4.70 2.77 -11.80
C ALA A 260 -3.59 3.18 -12.78
N LEU A 261 -2.73 4.10 -12.36
CA LEU A 261 -1.56 4.57 -13.08
C LEU A 261 -0.66 3.41 -13.52
N THR A 262 -0.46 2.41 -12.66
CA THR A 262 0.27 1.18 -13.00
C THR A 262 -0.34 0.41 -14.17
N ASP A 263 -1.67 0.43 -14.30
CA ASP A 263 -2.38 -0.25 -15.38
C ASP A 263 -2.17 0.48 -16.72
N TYR A 264 -2.30 1.81 -16.70
CA TYR A 264 -2.05 2.66 -17.86
C TYR A 264 -0.58 2.68 -18.31
N LEU A 265 0.35 2.54 -17.38
CA LEU A 265 1.78 2.50 -17.68
C LEU A 265 2.29 1.13 -18.12
N SER A 266 1.64 0.04 -17.72
CA SER A 266 2.16 -1.30 -17.93
C SER A 266 1.12 -2.30 -18.38
N PHE A 267 0.11 -2.60 -17.56
CA PHE A 267 -0.79 -3.74 -17.76
C PHE A 267 -1.41 -3.76 -19.16
N PHE A 268 -2.04 -2.66 -19.59
CA PHE A 268 -2.71 -2.61 -20.88
C PHE A 268 -1.76 -2.75 -22.07
N TRP A 269 -0.59 -2.09 -22.01
CA TRP A 269 0.40 -2.15 -23.10
C TRP A 269 1.06 -3.52 -23.18
N CYS A 270 1.38 -4.11 -22.04
CA CYS A 270 1.98 -5.43 -21.97
C CYS A 270 1.03 -6.50 -22.54
N GLU A 271 -0.25 -6.45 -22.15
CA GLU A 271 -1.25 -7.40 -22.63
C GLU A 271 -1.55 -7.22 -24.12
N LEU A 272 -1.66 -5.97 -24.60
CA LEU A 272 -1.78 -5.66 -26.02
C LEU A 272 -0.61 -6.22 -26.83
N VAL A 273 0.63 -5.96 -26.40
CA VAL A 273 1.83 -6.42 -27.11
C VAL A 273 1.94 -7.94 -27.12
N LEU A 274 1.63 -8.61 -26.01
CA LEU A 274 1.58 -10.07 -25.95
C LEU A 274 0.52 -10.65 -26.89
N GLY A 275 -0.66 -10.02 -26.94
CA GLY A 275 -1.74 -10.40 -27.85
C GLY A 275 -1.30 -10.29 -29.31
N LEU A 276 -0.64 -9.18 -29.67
CA LEU A 276 -0.07 -8.99 -31.00
C LEU A 276 1.03 -10.03 -31.32
N CYS A 277 1.89 -10.37 -30.36
CA CYS A 277 2.89 -11.43 -30.55
C CYS A 277 2.24 -12.79 -30.84
N LEU A 278 1.20 -13.13 -30.09
CA LEU A 278 0.46 -14.38 -30.25
C LEU A 278 -0.27 -14.44 -31.60
N VAL A 279 -0.92 -13.34 -32.02
CA VAL A 279 -1.55 -13.26 -33.34
C VAL A 279 -0.49 -13.37 -34.44
N ALA A 280 0.61 -12.65 -34.34
CA ALA A 280 1.68 -12.66 -35.34
C ALA A 280 2.26 -14.07 -35.54
N ILE A 281 2.53 -14.79 -34.44
CA ILE A 281 3.11 -16.14 -34.53
C ILE A 281 2.11 -17.15 -35.10
N LEU A 282 0.82 -17.03 -34.78
CA LEU A 282 -0.23 -17.90 -35.32
C LEU A 282 -0.47 -17.66 -36.81
N VAL A 283 -0.56 -16.39 -37.23
CA VAL A 283 -0.68 -16.01 -38.65
C VAL A 283 0.52 -16.53 -39.44
N PHE A 284 1.73 -16.37 -38.91
CA PHE A 284 2.93 -16.87 -39.55
C PHE A 284 2.94 -18.40 -39.64
N ARG A 285 2.42 -19.10 -38.62
CA ARG A 285 2.25 -20.56 -38.63
C ARG A 285 1.30 -21.03 -39.71
N ILE A 286 0.17 -20.36 -39.88
CA ILE A 286 -0.82 -20.69 -40.91
C ILE A 286 -0.24 -20.47 -42.32
N ARG A 287 0.58 -19.43 -42.52
CA ARG A 287 1.18 -19.14 -43.84
C ARG A 287 2.32 -20.07 -44.25
N ARG A 288 3.00 -20.70 -43.27
CA ARG A 288 4.13 -21.61 -43.52
C ARG A 288 3.73 -23.08 -43.65
N ASN A 289 2.53 -23.43 -43.17
CA ASN A 289 1.91 -24.74 -43.38
C ASN A 289 1.12 -24.77 -44.68
#